data_AF-A0A318TG07-F1
#
_entry.id   AF-A0A318TG07-F1
#
_cell.length_a   1.000
_cell.length_b   1.000
_cell.length_c   1.000
_cell.angle_alpha   90.00
_cell.angle_beta   90.00
_cell.angle_gamma   90.00
#
_symmetry.space_group_name_H-M   'P 1'
#
loop_
_entity.id
_entity.type
_entity.pdbx_description
1 polymer ?
#
loop_
_entity_poly.entity_id
_entity_poly.type
_entity_poly.pdbx_seq_one_letter_code
_entity_poly.pdbx_strand_id
1 'polypeptide(L)' 'MTDFAPEDIRRIAAALVKTAIETVSEEDGGARNQCKVCGASVPWVQTADEIVHTDDCAVAIAKRVLARSHLHSV' A
#
# COMPACT_ATOMS: atom_id res chain seq x y z
N MET A 1 -2.98 18.30 -19.61
CA MET A 1 -2.82 17.42 -18.44
C MET A 1 -2.86 18.31 -17.21
N THR A 2 -3.73 18.03 -16.25
CA THR A 2 -3.76 18.74 -14.98
C THR A 2 -2.46 18.44 -14.25
N ASP A 3 -1.68 19.48 -13.94
CA ASP A 3 -0.43 19.34 -13.23
C ASP A 3 -0.76 19.22 -11.74
N PHE A 4 -0.74 17.99 -11.21
CA PHE A 4 -0.94 17.77 -9.78
C PHE A 4 0.34 18.16 -9.06
N ALA A 5 0.22 19.00 -8.04
CA ALA A 5 1.37 19.34 -7.21
C ALA A 5 1.99 18.04 -6.65
N PRO A 6 3.33 17.88 -6.67
CA PRO A 6 3.99 16.67 -6.17
C PRO A 6 3.59 16.33 -4.73
N GLU A 7 3.23 17.34 -3.93
CA GLU A 7 2.73 17.15 -2.57
C GLU A 7 1.35 16.47 -2.52
N ASP A 8 0.42 16.83 -3.40
CA ASP A 8 -0.89 16.20 -3.45
C ASP A 8 -0.76 14.74 -3.86
N ILE A 9 0.12 14.43 -4.83
CA ILE A 9 0.43 13.05 -5.22
C ILE A 9 0.97 12.26 -4.02
N ARG A 10 1.85 12.84 -3.21
CA ARG A 10 2.36 12.19 -1.98
C ARG A 10 1.26 11.95 -0.95
N ARG A 11 0.39 12.92 -0.71
CA ARG A 11 -0.73 12.78 0.23
C ARG A 11 -1.67 11.66 -0.19
N ILE A 12 -1.99 11.58 -1.49
CA ILE A 12 -2.80 10.52 -2.07
C ILE A 12 -2.10 9.17 -1.93
N ALA A 13 -0.80 9.08 -2.25
CA ALA A 13 -0.02 7.85 -2.09
C ALA A 13 0.00 7.36 -0.63
N ALA A 14 0.20 8.26 0.34
CA ALA A 14 0.18 7.92 1.76
C ALA A 14 -1.20 7.43 2.22
N ALA A 15 -2.27 8.11 1.79
CA ALA A 15 -3.64 7.69 2.08
C ALA A 15 -3.93 6.30 1.48
N LEU A 16 -3.47 6.04 0.25
CA LEU A 16 -3.64 4.75 -0.40
C LEU A 16 -2.95 3.62 0.35
N VAL A 17 -1.67 3.78 0.72
CA VAL A 17 -0.93 2.74 1.48
C VAL A 17 -1.63 2.41 2.80
N LYS A 18 -2.17 3.41 3.50
CA LYS A 18 -2.86 3.22 4.78
C LYS A 18 -4.23 2.54 4.65
N THR A 19 -4.95 2.80 3.56
CA THR A 19 -6.35 2.39 3.42
C THR A 19 -6.55 1.20 2.49
N ALA A 20 -5.55 0.83 1.68
CA ALA A 20 -5.65 -0.26 0.72
C ALA A 20 -5.53 -1.65 1.34
N ILE A 21 -5.06 -1.74 2.59
CA ILE A 21 -4.95 -3.01 3.30
C ILE A 21 -6.15 -3.17 4.23
N GLU A 22 -6.76 -4.34 4.19
CA GLU A 22 -7.85 -4.73 5.08
C GLU A 22 -7.54 -6.09 5.73
N THR A 23 -8.13 -6.35 6.89
CA THR A 23 -8.05 -7.67 7.52
C THR A 23 -9.30 -8.46 7.11
N VAL A 24 -9.09 -9.60 6.45
CA VAL A 24 -10.15 -10.48 5.98
C VAL A 24 -10.18 -11.72 6.87
N SER A 25 -11.35 -12.05 7.42
CA SER A 25 -11.57 -13.28 8.18
C SER A 25 -11.66 -14.49 7.24
N GLU A 26 -11.07 -15.61 7.64
CA GLU A 26 -11.11 -16.87 6.92
C GLU A 26 -12.13 -17.82 7.59
N GLU A 27 -12.68 -18.77 6.81
CA GLU A 27 -13.77 -19.66 7.27
C GLU A 27 -13.34 -20.61 8.40
N ASP A 28 -12.04 -20.85 8.55
CA ASP A 28 -11.42 -21.70 9.58
C ASP A 28 -11.17 -20.96 10.90
N GLY A 29 -11.63 -19.71 11.03
CA GLY A 29 -11.38 -18.85 12.19
C GLY A 29 -10.05 -18.11 12.12
N GLY A 30 -9.31 -18.24 11.00
CA GLY A 30 -8.14 -17.45 10.69
C GLY A 30 -8.48 -16.02 10.25
N ALA A 31 -7.42 -15.25 10.01
CA ALA A 31 -7.53 -13.95 9.36
C ALA A 31 -6.22 -13.65 8.61
N ARG A 32 -6.33 -12.80 7.60
CA ARG A 32 -5.20 -12.33 6.80
C ARG A 32 -5.27 -10.83 6.57
N ASN A 33 -4.12 -10.18 6.55
CA ASN A 33 -4.02 -8.82 6.06
C ASN A 33 -3.89 -8.89 4.53
N GLN A 34 -4.84 -8.31 3.82
CA GLN A 34 -4.97 -8.41 2.37
C GLN A 34 -5.02 -7.02 1.72
N CYS A 35 -4.31 -6.88 0.60
CA CYS A 35 -4.42 -5.72 -0.27
C CYS A 35 -5.68 -5.82 -1.13
N LYS A 36 -6.56 -4.81 -1.05
CA LYS A 36 -7.79 -4.71 -1.84
C LYS A 36 -7.58 -4.58 -3.34
N VAL A 37 -6.38 -4.18 -3.77
CA VAL A 37 -6.10 -3.86 -5.18
C VAL A 37 -5.57 -5.08 -5.92
N CYS A 38 -4.54 -5.73 -5.40
CA CYS A 38 -3.89 -6.87 -6.07
C CYS A 38 -4.15 -8.22 -5.38
N GLY A 39 -4.93 -8.24 -4.30
CA GLY A 39 -5.25 -9.47 -3.55
C GLY A 39 -4.09 -10.07 -2.75
N ALA A 40 -2.88 -9.51 -2.86
CA ALA A 40 -1.71 -9.96 -2.10
C ALA A 40 -2.01 -9.91 -0.60
N SER A 41 -1.61 -10.95 0.12
CA SER A 41 -1.97 -11.10 1.53
C SER A 41 -0.88 -11.79 2.33
N VAL A 42 -0.89 -11.54 3.62
CA VAL A 42 -0.08 -12.23 4.64
C VAL A 42 -0.98 -12.63 5.81
N PRO A 43 -0.60 -13.64 6.62
CA PRO A 43 -1.31 -13.96 7.85
C PRO A 43 -1.49 -12.72 8.74
N TRP A 44 -2.61 -12.62 9.48
CA TRP A 44 -2.92 -11.41 10.26
C TRP A 44 -1.88 -11.06 11.33
N VAL A 45 -1.12 -12.07 11.78
CA VAL A 45 -0.02 -11.92 12.75
C VAL A 45 1.19 -11.18 12.17
N GLN A 46 1.32 -11.15 10.85
CA GLN A 46 2.34 -10.37 10.14
C GLN A 46 1.84 -8.96 9.87
N THR A 47 2.77 -8.02 9.85
CA THR A 47 2.47 -6.62 9.58
C THR A 47 2.08 -6.41 8.12
N ALA A 48 1.21 -5.43 7.86
CA ALA A 48 0.79 -5.08 6.50
C ALA A 48 1.97 -4.65 5.58
N ASP A 49 3.09 -4.22 6.17
CA ASP A 49 4.29 -3.85 5.42
C ASP A 49 5.01 -5.06 4.82
N GLU A 50 4.83 -6.26 5.38
CA GLU A 50 5.37 -7.53 4.87
C GLU A 50 4.61 -8.06 3.65
N ILE A 51 3.49 -7.42 3.27
CA ILE A 51 2.75 -7.78 2.05
C ILE A 51 3.62 -7.49 0.82
N VAL A 52 3.96 -8.56 0.10
CA VAL A 52 4.62 -8.49 -1.21
C VAL A 52 3.58 -8.24 -2.29
N HIS A 53 3.52 -7.00 -2.77
CA HIS A 53 2.60 -6.59 -3.84
C HIS A 53 3.13 -6.96 -5.23
N THR A 54 2.24 -7.07 -6.22
CA THR A 54 2.62 -7.11 -7.63
C THR A 54 3.15 -5.75 -8.08
N ASP A 55 4.06 -5.72 -9.05
CA ASP A 55 4.75 -4.50 -9.48
C ASP A 55 3.82 -3.44 -10.10
N ASP A 56 2.69 -3.88 -10.64
CA ASP A 56 1.63 -3.07 -11.23
C ASP A 56 0.56 -2.63 -10.21
N CYS A 57 0.64 -3.11 -8.97
CA CYS A 57 -0.29 -2.71 -7.93
C CYS A 57 -0.14 -1.23 -7.57
N ALA A 58 -1.26 -0.52 -7.48
CA ALA A 58 -1.28 0.90 -7.09
C ALA A 58 -0.57 1.14 -5.74
N VAL A 59 -0.63 0.19 -4.80
CA VAL A 59 0.09 0.27 -3.51
C VAL A 59 1.61 0.16 -3.71
N ALA A 60 2.10 -0.72 -4.59
CA ALA A 60 3.52 -0.82 -4.92
C ALA A 60 4.05 0.46 -5.57
N ILE A 61 3.25 1.07 -6.45
CA ILE A 61 3.57 2.38 -7.05
C ILE A 61 3.60 3.47 -5.97
N ALA A 62 2.58 3.55 -5.11
CA ALA A 62 2.52 4.53 -4.03
C ALA A 62 3.71 4.41 -3.06
N LYS A 63 4.07 3.19 -2.64
CA LYS A 63 5.26 2.94 -1.81
C LYS A 63 6.54 3.49 -2.48
N ARG A 64 6.71 3.29 -3.79
CA ARG A 64 7.86 3.86 -4.54
C ARG A 64 7.84 5.39 -4.62
N VAL A 65 6.67 6.01 -4.81
CA VAL A 65 6.51 7.48 -4.82
C VAL A 65 6.93 8.07 -3.48
N LEU A 66 6.48 7.47 -2.37
CA LEU A 66 6.82 7.90 -1.02
C LEU A 66 8.33 7.72 -0.72
N ALA A 67 8.92 6.59 -1.11
CA ALA A 67 10.34 6.32 -0.91
C ALA A 67 11.27 7.34 -1.62
N ARG A 68 10.94 7.73 -2.86
CA ARG A 68 11.71 8.74 -3.63
C ARG A 68 11.69 10.13 -3.00
N SER A 69 10.64 10.44 -2.25
CA SER A 69 10.49 11.75 -1.61
C SER A 69 11.43 11.92 -0.42
N HIS A 70 11.80 10.81 0.24
CA HIS A 70 12.76 10.81 1.34
C HIS A 70 14.21 11.06 0.88
N LEU A 71 14.50 10.83 -0.42
CA LEU A 71 15.84 11.00 -1.01
C LEU A 71 16.13 12.45 -1.47
N HIS A 72 15.10 13.29 -1.66
CA HIS A 72 15.28 14.69 -2.10
C HIS A 72 15.37 15.69 -0.94
N SER A 73 15.38 15.19 0.30
CA SER A 73 15.43 16.03 1.51
C SER A 73 16.83 16.13 2.13
N VAL A 74 17.88 15.77 1.37
CA VAL A 74 19.31 15.88 1.74
C VAL A 74 20.04 16.87 0.85
#